data_AF-A0A3C1V157-F1
#
_entry.id   AF-A0A3C1V157-F1
#
_cell.length_a   1.000
_cell.length_b   1.000
_cell.length_c   1.000
_cell.angle_alpha   90.00
_cell.angle_beta   90.00
_cell.angle_gamma   90.00
#
_symmetry.space_group_name_H-M   'P 1'
#
loop_
_entity.id
_entity.type
_entity.pdbx_description
1 polymer ?
#
loop_
_entity_poly.entity_id
_entity_poly.type
_entity_poly.pdbx_seq_one_letter_code
_entity_poly.pdbx_strand_id
1 'polypeptide(L)'
;MASMSADLVTDCLARLDEAHQNGVITDHSVETMRSWLREPRYAEFAEQLADLIVRAKADQEIWKSLDDAYWTVIPFGTGGRRGKMFPVGSNAINDRTIGESAQGLAEYVMATRAKGSEPSCTIAYDTRHRSEHFAKL
;
A
#
# COMPACT_ATOMS: atom_id res chain seq x y z
N MET A 1 3.27 8.73 16.19
CA MET A 1 3.73 8.76 14.80
C MET A 1 4.34 10.13 14.55
N ALA A 2 5.61 10.20 14.16
CA ALA A 2 6.23 11.46 13.77
C ALA A 2 5.63 11.87 12.42
N SER A 3 5.09 13.08 12.32
CA SER A 3 4.73 13.63 11.02
C SER A 3 6.01 13.79 10.21
N MET A 4 6.01 13.35 8.95
CA MET A 4 7.08 13.68 8.01
C MET A 4 7.27 15.20 7.94
N SER A 5 8.51 15.65 7.78
CA SER A 5 8.79 17.07 7.59
C SER A 5 8.25 17.54 6.24
N ALA A 6 7.75 18.78 6.19
CA ALA A 6 7.25 19.40 4.96
C ALA A 6 8.35 19.44 3.86
N ASP A 7 9.61 19.63 4.26
CA ASP A 7 10.76 19.64 3.37
C ASP A 7 10.98 18.27 2.71
N LEU A 8 10.88 17.17 3.48
CA LEU A 8 11.03 15.81 2.95
C LEU A 8 9.91 15.47 1.96
N VAL A 9 8.67 15.85 2.28
CA VAL A 9 7.54 15.64 1.36
C VAL A 9 7.76 16.43 0.07
N THR A 10 8.22 17.68 0.15
CA THR A 10 8.52 18.51 -1.01
C THR A 10 9.62 17.90 -1.90
N ASP A 11 10.72 17.41 -1.30
CA ASP A 11 11.79 16.71 -2.03
C ASP A 11 11.28 15.43 -2.72
N CYS A 12 10.49 14.61 -2.02
CA CYS A 12 9.93 13.39 -2.60
C CYS A 12 9.03 13.69 -3.80
N LEU A 13 8.20 14.73 -3.71
CA LEU A 13 7.31 15.14 -4.80
C LEU A 13 8.10 15.61 -6.02
N ALA A 14 9.16 16.40 -5.83
CA ALA A 14 10.02 16.84 -6.95
C ALA A 14 10.68 15.66 -7.67
N ARG A 15 11.12 14.64 -6.91
CA ARG A 15 11.71 13.42 -7.47
C ARG A 15 10.72 12.56 -8.24
N LEU A 16 9.48 12.46 -7.74
CA LEU A 16 8.40 11.78 -8.47
C LEU A 16 8.13 12.47 -9.81
N ASP A 17 8.12 13.80 -9.82
CA ASP A 17 7.88 14.59 -11.04
C ASP A 17 8.99 14.38 -12.06
N GLU A 18 10.25 14.37 -11.62
CA GLU A 18 11.41 14.07 -12.47
C GLU A 18 11.35 12.64 -13.02
N ALA A 19 11.09 11.64 -12.18
CA ALA A 19 11.01 10.24 -12.59
C ALA A 19 9.89 10.01 -13.63
N HIS A 20 8.76 10.70 -13.47
CA HIS A 20 7.64 10.65 -14.40
C HIS A 20 7.93 11.37 -15.71
N GLN A 21 8.52 12.55 -15.68
CA GLN A 21 8.95 13.27 -16.89
C GLN A 21 9.96 12.46 -17.71
N ASN A 22 10.81 11.68 -17.04
CA ASN A 22 11.77 10.77 -17.66
C ASN A 22 11.14 9.44 -18.12
N GLY A 23 9.84 9.22 -17.91
CA GLY A 23 9.12 8.01 -18.35
C GLY A 23 9.46 6.75 -17.56
N VAL A 24 10.03 6.87 -16.36
CA VAL A 24 10.43 5.72 -15.52
C VAL A 24 9.24 5.15 -14.75
N ILE A 25 8.25 6.01 -14.44
CA ILE A 25 7.04 5.66 -13.70
C ILE A 25 5.81 6.21 -14.42
N THR A 26 4.69 5.48 -14.30
CA THR A 26 3.42 5.81 -14.97
C THR A 26 2.66 6.94 -14.28
N ASP A 27 1.73 7.56 -15.01
CA ASP A 27 0.84 8.63 -14.50
C ASP A 27 0.11 8.17 -13.23
N HIS A 28 -0.46 6.96 -13.27
CA HIS A 28 -1.21 6.38 -12.15
C HIS A 28 -0.33 6.16 -10.91
N SER A 29 0.91 5.70 -11.12
CA SER A 29 1.88 5.52 -10.04
C SER A 29 2.22 6.83 -9.36
N VAL A 30 2.49 7.91 -10.12
CA VAL A 30 2.75 9.23 -9.53
C VAL A 30 1.56 9.76 -8.76
N GLU A 31 0.37 9.71 -9.34
CA GLU A 31 -0.84 10.20 -8.68
C GLU A 31 -1.08 9.46 -7.36
N THR A 32 -0.95 8.14 -7.37
CA THR A 32 -1.14 7.32 -6.18
C THR A 32 -0.07 7.59 -5.13
N MET A 33 1.21 7.64 -5.50
CA MET A 33 2.31 7.95 -4.56
C MET A 33 2.17 9.36 -3.96
N ARG A 34 1.72 10.35 -4.74
CA ARG A 34 1.43 11.71 -4.23
C ARG A 34 0.33 11.69 -3.17
N SER A 35 -0.74 10.92 -3.38
CA SER A 35 -1.78 10.71 -2.36
C SER A 35 -1.21 10.05 -1.10
N TRP A 36 -0.37 9.03 -1.25
CA TRP A 36 0.26 8.33 -0.11
C TRP A 36 1.20 9.21 0.71
N LEU A 37 1.85 10.20 0.10
CA LEU A 37 2.70 11.17 0.80
C LEU A 37 1.93 12.28 1.51
N ARG A 38 0.69 12.57 1.10
CA ARG A 38 -0.05 13.78 1.54
C ARG A 38 -1.27 13.49 2.39
N GLU A 39 -1.99 12.42 2.10
CA GLU A 39 -3.28 12.18 2.74
C GLU A 39 -3.10 11.56 4.14
N PRO A 40 -3.80 12.05 5.18
CA PRO A 40 -3.64 11.57 6.55
C PRO A 40 -3.85 10.05 6.72
N ARG A 41 -4.69 9.44 5.89
CA ARG A 41 -4.97 7.99 5.93
C ARG A 41 -3.75 7.11 5.57
N TYR A 42 -2.71 7.70 4.97
CA TYR A 42 -1.49 7.00 4.60
C TYR A 42 -0.28 7.41 5.46
N ALA A 43 -0.48 8.24 6.50
CA ALA A 43 0.60 8.79 7.31
C ALA A 43 1.54 7.73 7.91
N GLU A 44 1.01 6.55 8.25
CA GLU A 44 1.79 5.40 8.75
C GLU A 44 2.75 4.81 7.70
N PHE A 45 2.42 4.93 6.42
CA PHE A 45 3.18 4.35 5.30
C PHE A 45 4.03 5.38 4.55
N ALA A 46 3.75 6.67 4.74
CA ALA A 46 4.36 7.77 4.00
C ALA A 46 5.89 7.82 4.18
N GLU A 47 6.39 7.59 5.40
CA GLU A 47 7.83 7.60 5.69
C GLU A 47 8.57 6.48 4.95
N GLN A 48 7.98 5.28 4.90
CA GLN A 48 8.56 4.15 4.19
C GLN A 48 8.57 4.36 2.68
N LEU A 49 7.53 4.97 2.12
CA LEU A 49 7.51 5.40 0.71
C LEU A 49 8.61 6.44 0.43
N ALA A 50 8.76 7.41 1.33
CA ALA A 50 9.79 8.45 1.19
C ALA A 50 11.22 7.89 1.24
N ASP A 51 11.51 6.93 2.11
CA ASP A 51 12.82 6.24 2.12
C ASP A 51 13.12 5.61 0.75
N LEU A 52 12.15 4.91 0.17
CA LEU A 52 12.30 4.28 -1.14
C LEU A 52 12.54 5.33 -2.25
N ILE A 53 11.78 6.44 -2.25
CA ILE A 53 11.96 7.54 -3.21
C ILE A 53 13.35 8.19 -3.06
N VAL A 54 13.82 8.40 -1.83
CA VAL A 54 15.13 9.00 -1.57
C VAL A 54 16.25 8.09 -2.09
N ARG A 55 16.13 6.78 -1.86
CA ARG A 55 17.09 5.76 -2.30
C ARG A 55 17.08 5.52 -3.80
N ALA A 56 15.93 5.72 -4.47
CA ALA A 56 15.80 5.55 -5.92
C ALA A 56 16.71 6.47 -6.74
N LYS A 57 17.24 7.56 -6.15
CA LYS A 57 18.28 8.38 -6.76
C LYS A 57 19.58 7.61 -7.04
N ALA A 58 19.93 6.66 -6.17
CA ALA A 58 21.16 5.87 -6.28
C ALA A 58 20.94 4.57 -7.07
N ASP A 59 19.70 4.12 -7.23
CA ASP A 59 19.35 2.87 -7.88
C ASP A 59 18.02 2.99 -8.66
N GLN A 60 18.14 3.00 -9.98
CA GLN A 60 17.00 3.14 -10.90
C GLN A 60 16.06 1.92 -10.87
N GLU A 61 16.51 0.74 -10.41
CA GLU A 61 15.63 -0.43 -10.28
C GLU A 61 14.59 -0.24 -9.16
N ILE A 62 14.85 0.66 -8.20
CA ILE A 62 13.87 1.04 -7.18
C ILE A 62 12.70 1.77 -7.83
N TRP A 63 12.92 2.62 -8.83
CA TRP A 63 11.82 3.29 -9.53
C TRP A 63 10.90 2.31 -10.25
N LYS A 64 11.47 1.30 -10.90
CA LYS A 64 10.67 0.23 -11.52
C LYS A 64 9.86 -0.56 -10.49
N SER A 65 10.49 -0.85 -9.33
CA SER A 65 9.80 -1.56 -8.24
C SER A 65 8.67 -0.72 -7.62
N LEU A 66 8.88 0.60 -7.52
CA LEU A 66 7.85 1.55 -7.09
C LEU A 66 6.72 1.63 -8.11
N ASP A 67 7.02 1.71 -9.41
CA ASP A 67 5.99 1.69 -10.44
C ASP A 67 5.16 0.39 -10.37
N ASP A 68 5.82 -0.77 -10.32
CA ASP A 68 5.18 -2.08 -10.14
C ASP A 68 4.24 -2.14 -8.92
N ALA A 69 4.61 -1.46 -7.82
CA ALA A 69 3.85 -1.44 -6.57
C ALA A 69 2.72 -0.41 -6.53
N TYR A 70 2.65 0.55 -7.46
CA TYR A 70 1.72 1.68 -7.41
C TYR A 70 0.91 1.90 -8.69
N TRP A 71 1.20 1.24 -9.81
CA TRP A 71 0.51 1.48 -11.10
C TRP A 71 -0.96 1.06 -11.13
N THR A 72 -1.42 0.32 -10.12
CA THR A 72 -2.83 -0.05 -9.95
C THR A 72 -3.14 -0.37 -8.49
N VAL A 73 -4.39 -0.74 -8.21
CA VAL A 73 -4.78 -1.37 -6.95
C VAL A 73 -4.81 -2.88 -7.15
N ILE A 74 -4.19 -3.62 -6.22
CA ILE A 74 -4.14 -5.08 -6.27
C ILE A 74 -5.56 -5.66 -6.36
N PRO A 75 -5.88 -6.43 -7.41
CA PRO A 75 -7.24 -6.90 -7.62
C PRO A 75 -7.63 -7.96 -6.58
N PHE A 76 -8.91 -7.95 -6.21
CA PHE A 76 -9.51 -9.02 -5.41
C PHE A 76 -10.11 -10.07 -6.34
N GLY A 77 -9.46 -11.23 -6.47
CA GLY A 77 -9.92 -12.33 -7.32
C GLY A 77 -10.78 -13.36 -6.58
N THR A 78 -11.17 -14.44 -7.28
CA THR A 78 -11.91 -15.56 -6.68
C THR A 78 -11.18 -16.23 -5.52
N GLY A 79 -9.85 -16.19 -5.52
CA GLY A 79 -8.99 -16.67 -4.43
C GLY A 79 -8.48 -15.57 -3.50
N GLY A 80 -9.15 -14.41 -3.44
CA GLY A 80 -8.70 -13.25 -2.68
C GLY A 80 -7.60 -12.42 -3.37
N ARG A 81 -6.97 -11.51 -2.63
CA ARG A 81 -5.82 -10.72 -3.10
C ARG A 81 -4.58 -11.61 -3.19
N ARG A 82 -3.91 -11.59 -4.34
CA ARG A 82 -2.65 -12.32 -4.59
C ARG A 82 -1.70 -11.41 -5.36
N GLY A 83 -0.49 -11.24 -4.86
CA GLY A 83 0.50 -10.36 -5.46
C GLY A 83 1.88 -10.53 -4.83
N LYS A 84 2.87 -9.84 -5.39
CA LYS A 84 4.20 -9.75 -4.78
C LYS A 84 4.09 -8.98 -3.47
N MET A 85 4.88 -9.38 -2.48
CA MET A 85 5.08 -8.57 -1.28
C MET A 85 6.00 -7.40 -1.59
N PHE A 86 5.64 -6.22 -1.11
CA PHE A 86 6.45 -5.02 -1.18
C PHE A 86 6.13 -4.15 0.02
N PRO A 87 7.07 -3.36 0.59
CA PRO A 87 6.83 -2.73 1.89
C PRO A 87 5.60 -1.81 1.94
N VAL A 88 5.38 -1.03 0.87
CA VAL A 88 4.27 -0.09 0.71
C VAL A 88 3.84 -0.02 -0.75
N GLY A 89 2.54 0.10 -1.02
CA GLY A 89 2.03 0.10 -2.39
C GLY A 89 0.60 -0.36 -2.48
N SER A 90 -0.13 0.20 -3.44
CA SER A 90 -1.51 -0.20 -3.74
C SER A 90 -1.58 -1.52 -4.51
N ASN A 91 -0.54 -1.89 -5.27
CA ASN A 91 -0.45 -3.11 -6.08
C ASN A 91 0.47 -4.19 -5.46
N ALA A 92 0.50 -4.30 -4.13
CA ALA A 92 1.35 -5.26 -3.45
C ALA A 92 0.69 -5.84 -2.21
N ILE A 93 1.21 -6.97 -1.71
CA ILE A 93 0.84 -7.51 -0.40
C ILE A 93 1.66 -6.80 0.69
N ASN A 94 0.97 -6.03 1.52
CA ASN A 94 1.51 -5.33 2.68
C ASN A 94 0.41 -5.09 3.71
N ASP A 95 0.77 -4.46 4.83
CA ASP A 95 -0.12 -4.24 5.96
C ASP A 95 -1.33 -3.40 5.55
N ARG A 96 -1.14 -2.41 4.66
CA ARG A 96 -2.24 -1.59 4.12
C ARG A 96 -3.22 -2.42 3.31
N THR A 97 -2.76 -3.19 2.33
CA THR A 97 -3.65 -3.94 1.44
C THR A 97 -4.29 -5.17 2.10
N ILE A 98 -3.63 -5.77 3.09
CA ILE A 98 -4.25 -6.81 3.91
C ILE A 98 -5.32 -6.19 4.83
N GLY A 99 -4.99 -5.10 5.54
CA GLY A 99 -5.92 -4.40 6.42
C GLY A 99 -7.17 -3.89 5.68
N GLU A 100 -7.01 -3.35 4.47
CA GLU A 100 -8.14 -2.98 3.61
C GLU A 100 -9.08 -4.14 3.30
N SER A 101 -8.53 -5.34 3.09
CA SER A 101 -9.34 -6.52 2.78
C SER A 101 -10.12 -6.98 4.00
N ALA A 102 -9.48 -6.99 5.18
CA ALA A 102 -10.11 -7.32 6.43
C ALA A 102 -11.22 -6.31 6.78
N GLN A 103 -10.93 -5.01 6.68
CA GLN A 103 -11.89 -3.94 6.93
C GLN A 103 -13.08 -4.03 5.97
N GLY A 104 -12.84 -4.19 4.67
CA GLY A 104 -13.91 -4.31 3.68
C GLY A 104 -14.81 -5.53 3.92
N LEU A 105 -14.22 -6.67 4.32
CA LEU A 105 -14.99 -7.86 4.70
C LEU A 105 -15.83 -7.61 5.96
N ALA A 106 -15.25 -6.99 6.98
CA ALA A 106 -15.95 -6.67 8.22
C ALA A 106 -17.14 -5.72 7.96
N GLU A 107 -16.93 -4.66 7.18
CA GLU A 107 -17.99 -3.72 6.76
C GLU A 107 -19.10 -4.45 5.99
N TYR A 108 -18.74 -5.32 5.05
CA TYR A 108 -19.71 -6.10 4.28
C TYR A 108 -20.56 -7.02 5.18
N VAL A 109 -19.93 -7.77 6.07
CA VAL A 109 -20.64 -8.65 7.02
C VAL A 109 -21.55 -7.82 7.91
N MET A 110 -21.08 -6.68 8.42
CA MET A 110 -21.88 -5.82 9.27
C MET A 110 -23.09 -5.23 8.52
N ALA A 111 -22.95 -4.90 7.25
CA ALA A 111 -24.04 -4.39 6.42
C ALA A 111 -25.07 -5.46 6.01
N THR A 112 -24.65 -6.72 5.87
CA THR A 112 -25.48 -7.81 5.32
C THR A 112 -26.02 -8.80 6.35
N ARG A 113 -25.51 -8.76 7.59
CA ARG A 113 -25.96 -9.67 8.66
C ARG A 113 -27.44 -9.50 8.99
N ALA A 114 -28.05 -10.58 9.44
CA ALA A 114 -29.42 -10.54 9.96
C ALA A 114 -29.49 -9.66 11.22
N LYS A 115 -30.61 -8.95 11.39
CA LYS A 115 -30.82 -8.14 12.59
C LYS A 115 -30.79 -9.03 13.84
N GLY A 116 -29.91 -8.71 14.79
CA GLY A 116 -29.75 -9.47 16.03
C GLY A 116 -28.78 -10.66 15.95
N SER A 117 -28.17 -10.95 14.80
CA SER A 117 -27.09 -11.93 14.74
C SER A 117 -25.76 -11.31 15.17
N GLU A 118 -25.02 -12.02 16.01
CA GLU A 118 -23.65 -11.67 16.38
C GLU A 118 -22.66 -12.29 15.37
N PRO A 119 -21.84 -11.48 14.69
CA PRO A 119 -20.85 -12.01 13.76
C PRO A 119 -19.68 -12.65 14.52
N SER A 120 -19.14 -13.73 13.95
CA SER A 120 -17.91 -14.39 14.41
C SER A 120 -16.98 -14.63 13.22
N CYS A 121 -15.67 -14.68 13.44
CA CYS A 121 -14.70 -15.00 12.39
C CYS A 121 -13.69 -16.04 12.87
N THR A 122 -13.14 -16.78 11.91
CA THR A 122 -11.99 -17.67 12.12
C THR A 122 -10.83 -17.14 11.30
N ILE A 123 -9.67 -16.96 11.94
CA ILE A 123 -8.45 -16.51 11.29
C ILE A 123 -7.50 -17.71 11.18
N ALA A 124 -6.98 -17.96 9.98
CA ALA A 124 -6.02 -19.02 9.70
C ALA A 124 -4.97 -18.52 8.70
N TYR A 125 -3.79 -19.10 8.73
CA TYR A 125 -2.67 -18.72 7.86
C TYR A 125 -1.79 -19.94 7.54
N ASP A 126 -1.05 -19.87 6.43
CA ASP A 126 -0.13 -20.92 5.98
C ASP A 126 1.33 -20.65 6.39
N THR A 127 2.27 -21.46 5.91
CA THR A 127 3.70 -21.32 6.26
C THR A 127 4.45 -20.27 5.44
N ARG A 128 3.79 -19.47 4.59
CA ARG A 128 4.48 -18.46 3.78
C ARG A 128 5.06 -17.35 4.65
N HIS A 129 6.10 -16.73 4.12
CA HIS A 129 6.74 -15.59 4.76
C HIS A 129 5.71 -14.49 5.08
N ARG A 130 5.74 -13.99 6.32
CA ARG A 130 4.81 -13.01 6.91
C ARG A 130 3.34 -13.43 7.03
N SER A 131 2.95 -14.66 6.68
CA SER A 131 1.57 -15.14 6.88
C SER A 131 1.10 -14.99 8.33
N GLU A 132 1.95 -15.30 9.32
CA GLU A 132 1.64 -15.11 10.74
C GLU A 132 1.45 -13.63 11.12
N HIS A 133 2.29 -12.73 10.58
CA HIS A 133 2.16 -11.29 10.81
C HIS A 133 0.83 -10.78 10.30
N PHE A 134 0.49 -11.12 9.05
CA PHE A 134 -0.75 -10.68 8.41
C PHE A 134 -2.00 -11.21 9.11
N ALA A 135 -1.93 -12.37 9.76
CA ALA A 135 -3.02 -12.91 10.57
C ALA A 135 -3.23 -12.20 11.91
N LYS A 136 -2.25 -11.41 12.37
CA LYS A 136 -2.26 -10.71 13.66
C LYS A 136 -2.37 -9.19 13.55
N LEU A 137 -2.42 -8.65 12.32
CA LEU A 137 -2.70 -7.24 12.04
C LEU A 137 -4.02 -6.80 12.67
#